data_AF-A0A975RWP4-F1
#
_entry.id   AF-A0A975RWP4-F1
#
_cell.length_a   1.000
_cell.length_b   1.000
_cell.length_c   1.000
_cell.angle_alpha   90.00
_cell.angle_beta   90.00
_cell.angle_gamma   90.00
#
_symmetry.space_group_name_H-M   'P 1'
#
loop_
_entity.id
_entity.type
_entity.pdbx_description
1 polymer ?
#
loop_
_entity_poly.entity_id
_entity_poly.type
_entity_poly.pdbx_seq_one_letter_code
_entity_poly.pdbx_strand_id
1 'polypeptide(L)'
;MRGPSKSLVNAERGDLSPRIATLAWGRIEVDGVGTFRDAKVFPGGARAWNWNETGTAHQPGIQPADVTELLDHGATTIVLSQGMLNRLHVCPQTLRLLADRRVRTHVLPTQEAVTLYNRLRDREPVAGLFHTTC
;
A
#
# COMPACT_ATOMS: atom_id res chain seq x y z
N MET A 1 15.48 35.06 -24.97
CA MET A 1 14.00 34.97 -24.97
C MET A 1 13.60 33.71 -24.23
N ARG A 2 12.90 33.84 -23.09
CA ARG A 2 12.41 32.73 -22.29
C ARG A 2 11.15 32.17 -22.96
N GLY A 3 11.21 30.94 -23.48
CA GLY A 3 10.04 30.15 -23.88
C GLY A 3 9.41 29.47 -22.65
N PRO A 4 8.10 29.20 -22.65
CA PRO A 4 7.34 29.08 -21.42
C PRO A 4 7.68 27.80 -20.66
N SER A 5 7.84 28.00 -19.35
CA SER A 5 7.83 26.95 -18.34
C SER A 5 6.58 26.09 -18.51
N LYS A 6 6.76 24.78 -18.72
CA LYS A 6 5.66 23.81 -18.54
C LYS A 6 5.26 23.90 -17.07
N SER A 7 4.14 24.58 -16.83
CA SER A 7 3.47 24.64 -15.54
C SER A 7 3.14 23.22 -15.10
N LEU A 8 3.90 22.73 -14.11
CA LEU A 8 3.57 21.56 -13.32
C LEU A 8 2.51 22.00 -12.30
N VAL A 9 1.27 22.18 -12.75
CA VAL A 9 0.12 22.26 -11.85
C VAL A 9 -1.01 21.45 -12.44
N ASN A 10 -1.58 20.60 -11.60
CA ASN A 10 -2.66 19.63 -11.81
C ASN A 10 -2.22 18.21 -12.19
N ALA A 11 -1.49 17.55 -11.27
CA ALA A 11 -1.89 16.17 -10.97
C ALA A 11 -3.26 16.27 -10.30
N GLU A 12 -4.32 15.92 -11.03
CA GLU A 12 -5.67 15.79 -10.49
C GLU A 12 -5.59 14.91 -9.22
N ARG A 13 -6.34 15.24 -8.17
CA ARG A 13 -6.29 14.57 -6.86
C ARG A 13 -6.54 13.04 -6.91
N GLY A 14 -6.91 12.50 -8.07
CA GLY A 14 -7.15 11.09 -8.34
C GLY A 14 -5.90 10.23 -8.61
N ASP A 15 -4.69 10.78 -8.69
CA ASP A 15 -3.47 9.98 -8.95
C ASP A 15 -2.55 9.84 -7.72
N LEU A 16 -2.86 10.51 -6.61
CA LEU A 16 -2.02 10.47 -5.41
C LEU A 16 -2.41 9.31 -4.50
N SER A 17 -1.43 8.69 -3.87
CA SER A 17 -1.66 7.71 -2.80
C SER A 17 -2.36 8.42 -1.62
N PRO A 18 -3.57 8.03 -1.18
CA PRO A 18 -4.29 8.77 -0.15
C PRO A 18 -3.61 8.60 1.22
N ARG A 19 -3.84 9.52 2.15
CA ARG A 19 -3.25 9.47 3.50
C ARG A 19 -4.00 8.46 4.37
N ILE A 20 -3.26 7.70 5.18
CA ILE A 20 -3.85 6.90 6.26
C ILE A 20 -4.01 7.82 7.46
N ALA A 21 -5.26 8.09 7.84
CA ALA A 21 -5.62 9.08 8.86
C ALA A 21 -5.45 8.52 10.27
N THR A 22 -6.00 7.33 10.51
CA THR A 22 -5.96 6.66 11.80
C THR A 22 -5.71 5.16 11.63
N LEU A 23 -5.11 4.58 12.66
CA LEU A 23 -4.84 3.15 12.79
C LEU A 23 -5.17 2.73 14.22
N ALA A 24 -5.95 1.66 14.36
CA ALA A 24 -6.24 0.99 15.61
C ALA A 24 -6.40 -0.52 15.37
N TRP A 25 -6.53 -1.30 16.45
CA TRP A 25 -6.75 -2.73 16.33
C TRP A 25 -8.03 -3.03 15.53
N GLY A 26 -7.90 -3.77 14.43
CA GLY A 26 -9.03 -4.13 13.57
C GLY A 26 -9.63 -2.95 12.79
N ARG A 27 -8.93 -1.81 12.71
CA ARG A 27 -9.46 -0.59 12.08
C ARG A 27 -8.36 0.28 11.46
N ILE A 28 -8.60 0.71 10.22
CA ILE A 28 -7.80 1.69 9.51
C ILE A 28 -8.71 2.67 8.78
N GLU A 29 -8.39 3.97 8.85
CA GLU A 29 -9.08 5.02 8.09
C GLU A 29 -8.17 5.60 7.03
N VAL A 30 -8.71 5.80 5.83
CA VAL A 30 -8.04 6.44 4.70
C VAL A 30 -8.81 7.70 4.32
N ASP A 31 -8.10 8.83 4.32
CA ASP A 31 -8.66 10.16 4.08
C ASP A 31 -9.41 10.21 2.76
N GLY A 32 -10.66 10.67 2.81
CA GLY A 32 -11.52 10.82 1.62
C GLY A 32 -11.98 9.50 0.99
N VAL A 33 -11.62 8.34 1.55
CA VAL A 33 -12.01 7.02 1.01
C VAL A 33 -12.93 6.28 1.97
N GLY A 34 -12.53 6.10 3.24
CA GLY A 34 -13.37 5.40 4.22
C GLY A 34 -12.59 4.62 5.29
N THR A 35 -13.33 3.78 6.01
CA THR A 35 -12.81 2.91 7.08
C THR A 35 -12.82 1.46 6.66
N PHE A 36 -11.78 0.72 7.00
CA PHE A 36 -11.65 -0.71 6.73
C PHE A 36 -11.16 -1.47 7.96
N ARG A 37 -11.34 -2.80 7.95
CA ARG A 37 -10.63 -3.69 8.88
C ARG A 37 -9.18 -3.85 8.44
N ASP A 38 -8.98 -4.39 7.25
CA ASP A 38 -7.69 -4.44 6.56
C ASP A 38 -7.83 -3.73 5.22
N ALA A 39 -6.78 -3.07 4.74
CA ALA A 39 -6.88 -2.21 3.57
C ALA A 39 -5.76 -2.45 2.55
N LYS A 40 -6.14 -2.38 1.28
CA LYS A 40 -5.25 -2.06 0.17
C LYS A 40 -5.32 -0.56 -0.03
N VAL A 41 -4.17 0.11 -0.07
CA VAL A 41 -4.09 1.56 -0.31
C VAL A 41 -3.11 1.80 -1.44
N PHE A 42 -3.47 2.61 -2.43
CA PHE A 42 -2.71 2.76 -3.68
C PHE A 42 -2.94 4.14 -4.30
N PRO A 43 -2.12 4.56 -5.29
CA PRO A 43 -2.39 5.78 -6.04
C PRO A 43 -3.83 5.83 -6.55
N GLY A 44 -4.56 6.87 -6.13
CA GLY A 44 -5.96 7.10 -6.50
C GLY A 44 -7.02 6.46 -5.62
N GLY A 45 -6.67 5.68 -4.60
CA GLY A 45 -7.69 5.19 -3.68
C GLY A 45 -7.27 4.13 -2.67
N ALA A 46 -8.29 3.48 -2.13
CA ALA A 46 -8.16 2.37 -1.20
C ALA A 46 -9.39 1.48 -1.26
N ARG A 47 -9.23 0.23 -0.86
CA ARG A 47 -10.35 -0.68 -0.63
C ARG A 47 -10.05 -1.66 0.49
N ALA A 48 -11.10 -2.37 0.93
CA ALA A 48 -10.94 -3.49 1.84
C ALA A 48 -10.01 -4.56 1.24
N TRP A 49 -9.10 -5.08 2.07
CA TRP A 49 -8.30 -6.24 1.72
C TRP A 49 -8.96 -7.50 2.29
N ASN A 50 -9.60 -8.26 1.41
CA ASN A 50 -10.22 -9.53 1.75
C ASN A 50 -9.29 -10.69 1.37
N TRP A 51 -8.74 -11.36 2.38
CA TRP A 51 -7.78 -12.46 2.22
C TRP A 51 -8.33 -13.66 1.43
N ASN A 52 -9.66 -13.84 1.42
CA ASN A 52 -10.30 -14.91 0.66
C ASN A 52 -10.21 -14.73 -0.86
N GLU A 53 -9.93 -13.51 -1.35
CA GLU A 53 -9.79 -13.24 -2.80
C GLU A 53 -8.55 -13.92 -3.39
N THR A 54 -7.51 -14.11 -2.56
CA THR A 54 -6.17 -14.50 -3.02
C THR A 54 -5.61 -15.69 -2.27
N GLY A 55 -6.28 -16.14 -1.21
CA GLY A 55 -5.80 -17.22 -0.34
C GLY A 55 -4.73 -16.77 0.65
N THR A 56 -4.68 -15.47 0.98
CA THR A 56 -3.82 -14.98 2.07
C THR A 56 -4.21 -15.67 3.38
N ALA A 57 -3.19 -16.11 4.12
CA ALA A 57 -3.29 -16.54 5.50
C ALA A 57 -2.00 -16.13 6.20
N HIS A 58 -1.92 -16.27 7.53
CA HIS A 58 -0.68 -15.99 8.28
C HIS A 58 0.55 -16.67 7.66
N GLN A 59 0.36 -17.90 7.18
CA GLN A 59 1.33 -18.64 6.37
C GLN A 59 0.57 -19.35 5.24
N PRO A 60 0.99 -19.28 3.96
CA PRO A 60 2.28 -18.77 3.47
C PRO A 60 2.42 -17.23 3.43
N GLY A 61 1.40 -16.48 3.81
CA GLY A 61 1.48 -15.02 3.91
C GLY A 61 0.79 -14.28 2.76
N ILE A 62 1.20 -13.02 2.56
CA ILE A 62 0.76 -12.16 1.46
C ILE A 62 1.11 -12.79 0.10
N GLN A 63 0.12 -12.95 -0.76
CA GLN A 63 0.20 -13.64 -2.04
C GLN A 63 0.54 -12.71 -3.22
N PRO A 64 1.09 -13.24 -4.32
CA PRO A 64 1.37 -12.45 -5.53
C PRO A 64 0.12 -11.73 -6.08
N ALA A 65 -1.05 -12.38 -5.97
CA ALA A 65 -2.32 -11.80 -6.38
C ALA A 65 -2.74 -10.59 -5.52
N ASP A 66 -2.31 -10.51 -4.25
CA ASP A 66 -2.66 -9.38 -3.38
C ASP A 66 -2.10 -8.06 -3.90
N VAL A 67 -0.88 -8.10 -4.45
CA VAL A 67 -0.13 -6.93 -4.90
C VAL A 67 -0.37 -6.56 -6.37
N THR A 68 -1.09 -7.39 -7.14
CA THR A 68 -1.32 -7.15 -8.58
C THR A 68 -2.05 -5.84 -8.82
N GLU A 69 -3.14 -5.62 -8.10
CA GLU A 69 -3.90 -4.36 -8.16
C GLU A 69 -3.06 -3.13 -7.77
N LEU A 70 -2.14 -3.27 -6.81
CA LEU A 70 -1.26 -2.15 -6.43
C LEU A 70 -0.33 -1.76 -7.58
N LEU A 71 0.14 -2.75 -8.33
CA LEU A 71 0.99 -2.55 -9.51
C LEU A 71 0.19 -1.94 -10.68
N ASP A 72 -1.05 -2.39 -10.87
CA ASP A 72 -1.94 -1.88 -11.91
C ASP A 72 -2.30 -0.40 -11.68
N HIS A 73 -2.35 0.01 -10.41
CA HIS A 73 -2.47 1.41 -9.99
C HIS A 73 -1.13 2.20 -10.03
N GLY A 74 -0.08 1.64 -10.65
CA GLY A 74 1.16 2.36 -10.94
C GLY A 74 2.11 2.54 -9.75
N ALA A 75 1.98 1.75 -8.69
CA ALA A 75 2.87 1.85 -7.54
C ALA A 75 4.33 1.52 -7.89
N THR A 76 5.25 2.42 -7.54
CA THR A 76 6.71 2.23 -7.68
C THR A 76 7.35 1.77 -6.37
N THR A 77 6.66 1.99 -5.25
CA THR A 77 7.05 1.50 -3.92
C THR A 77 5.84 0.82 -3.25
N ILE A 78 6.06 -0.36 -2.67
CA ILE A 78 5.03 -1.13 -1.97
C ILE A 78 5.44 -1.39 -0.52
N VAL A 79 4.54 -1.05 0.42
CA VAL A 79 4.68 -1.32 1.85
C VAL A 79 3.78 -2.48 2.26
N LEU A 80 4.37 -3.57 2.70
CA LEU A 80 3.69 -4.78 3.17
C LEU A 80 3.74 -4.82 4.69
N SER A 81 2.57 -4.73 5.34
CA SER A 81 2.51 -4.84 6.80
C SER A 81 2.35 -6.29 7.26
N GLN A 82 2.93 -6.61 8.42
CA GLN A 82 2.90 -7.96 9.00
C GLN A 82 1.85 -8.12 10.12
N GLY A 83 0.98 -7.13 10.32
CA GLY A 83 0.15 -7.03 11.50
C GLY A 83 0.82 -6.27 12.64
N MET A 84 0.03 -5.99 13.67
CA MET A 84 0.45 -5.39 14.94
C MET A 84 1.38 -6.31 15.74
N LEU A 85 1.26 -7.62 15.56
CA LEU A 85 2.05 -8.65 16.25
C LEU A 85 3.00 -9.42 15.31
N ASN A 86 3.19 -8.94 14.08
CA ASN A 86 4.09 -9.51 13.08
C ASN A 86 3.80 -10.98 12.75
N ARG A 87 2.53 -11.43 12.78
CA ARG A 87 2.19 -12.83 12.51
C ARG A 87 1.88 -13.09 11.04
N LEU A 88 1.60 -12.06 10.25
CA LEU A 88 1.39 -12.22 8.82
C LEU A 88 2.74 -12.26 8.08
N HIS A 89 3.04 -13.39 7.45
CA HIS A 89 4.23 -13.55 6.63
C HIS A 89 4.03 -12.95 5.23
N VAL A 90 5.10 -12.89 4.44
CA VAL A 90 5.04 -12.56 3.01
C VAL A 90 5.48 -13.80 2.23
N CYS A 91 4.67 -14.22 1.27
CA CYS A 91 5.01 -15.33 0.40
C CYS A 91 6.30 -15.00 -0.38
N PRO A 92 7.30 -15.89 -0.45
CA PRO A 92 8.55 -15.62 -1.20
C PRO A 92 8.30 -15.28 -2.66
N GLN A 93 7.28 -15.89 -3.29
CA GLN A 93 6.86 -15.59 -4.65
C GLN A 93 6.42 -14.13 -4.81
N THR A 94 5.80 -13.53 -3.80
CA THR A 94 5.39 -12.12 -3.80
C THR A 94 6.62 -11.20 -3.82
N LEU A 95 7.61 -11.47 -2.96
CA LEU A 95 8.85 -10.69 -2.94
C LEU A 95 9.61 -10.80 -4.27
N ARG A 96 9.68 -12.00 -4.84
CA ARG A 96 10.28 -12.22 -6.16
C ARG A 96 9.55 -11.46 -7.26
N LEU A 97 8.21 -11.51 -7.28
CA LEU A 97 7.37 -10.79 -8.23
C LEU A 97 7.65 -9.28 -8.23
N LEU A 98 7.78 -8.70 -7.04
CA LEU A 98 8.04 -7.27 -6.84
C LEU A 98 9.48 -6.90 -7.24
N ALA A 99 10.46 -7.74 -6.88
CA ALA A 99 11.85 -7.56 -7.26
C ALA A 99 12.04 -7.64 -8.79
N ASP A 100 11.41 -8.61 -9.46
CA ASP A 100 11.45 -8.78 -10.92
C ASP A 100 10.86 -7.56 -11.64
N ARG A 101 9.86 -6.90 -11.04
CA ARG A 101 9.29 -5.63 -11.51
C ARG A 101 10.06 -4.38 -11.09
N ARG A 102 11.17 -4.54 -10.35
CA ARG A 102 11.99 -3.44 -9.81
C ARG A 102 11.20 -2.47 -8.92
N VAL A 103 10.20 -2.99 -8.21
CA VAL A 103 9.41 -2.22 -7.24
C VAL A 103 10.13 -2.23 -5.89
N ARG A 104 10.34 -1.04 -5.32
CA ARG A 104 10.93 -0.94 -3.97
C ARG A 104 9.93 -1.50 -2.97
N THR A 105 10.36 -2.45 -2.15
CA THR A 105 9.46 -3.15 -1.23
C THR A 105 9.94 -2.99 0.20
N HIS A 106 9.01 -2.67 1.10
CA HIS A 106 9.25 -2.61 2.55
C HIS A 106 8.33 -3.60 3.25
N VAL A 107 8.87 -4.42 4.14
CA VAL A 107 8.10 -5.36 4.99
C VAL A 107 8.30 -4.93 6.43
N LEU A 108 7.22 -4.56 7.12
CA LEU A 108 7.30 -3.90 8.43
C LEU A 108 6.12 -4.28 9.34
N PRO A 109 6.25 -4.10 10.67
CA PRO A 109 5.10 -4.05 11.58
C PRO A 109 4.11 -2.96 11.15
N THR A 110 2.81 -3.16 11.37
CA THR A 110 1.76 -2.26 10.82
C THR A 110 1.92 -0.80 11.22
N GLN A 111 2.32 -0.52 12.46
CA GLN A 111 2.52 0.87 12.92
C GLN A 111 3.65 1.58 12.16
N GLU A 112 4.75 0.87 11.92
CA GLU A 112 5.89 1.36 11.14
C GLU A 112 5.54 1.48 9.66
N ALA A 113 4.80 0.49 9.13
CA ALA A 113 4.30 0.49 7.76
C ALA A 113 3.45 1.73 7.46
N VAL A 114 2.48 2.06 8.32
CA VAL A 114 1.63 3.26 8.16
C VAL A 114 2.48 4.54 8.24
N THR A 115 3.43 4.60 9.16
CA THR A 115 4.33 5.76 9.32
C THR A 115 5.21 5.96 8.07
N LEU A 116 5.77 4.88 7.52
CA LEU A 116 6.57 4.94 6.31
C LEU A 116 5.73 5.30 5.09
N TYR A 117 4.59 4.64 4.90
CA TYR A 117 3.67 4.92 3.80
C TYR A 117 3.27 6.40 3.76
N ASN A 118 2.84 6.96 4.89
CA ASN A 118 2.44 8.37 4.97
C ASN A 118 3.60 9.36 4.72
N ARG A 119 4.85 8.93 4.88
CA ARG A 119 6.04 9.74 4.55
C ARG A 119 6.36 9.68 3.06
N LEU A 120 6.16 8.53 2.43
CA LEU A 120 6.49 8.29 1.03
C LEU A 120 5.43 8.85 0.07
N ARG A 121 4.15 8.89 0.49
CA ARG A 121 3.04 9.31 -0.38
C ARG A 121 3.17 10.70 -1.00
N ASP A 122 3.93 11.60 -0.37
CA ASP A 122 4.14 12.96 -0.85
C ASP A 122 5.28 13.07 -1.87
N ARG A 123 5.98 11.96 -2.13
CA ARG A 123 7.23 11.93 -2.92
C ARG A 123 7.18 10.97 -4.10
N GLU A 124 6.43 9.89 -3.97
CA GLU A 124 6.36 8.84 -4.99
C GLU A 124 5.04 8.07 -4.95
N PRO A 125 4.65 7.40 -6.07
CA PRO A 125 3.51 6.49 -6.11
C PRO A 125 3.71 5.29 -5.20
N VAL A 126 3.28 5.43 -3.94
CA VAL A 126 3.36 4.38 -2.92
C VAL A 126 2.04 3.65 -2.79
N ALA A 127 2.09 2.34 -2.63
CA ALA A 127 0.95 1.52 -2.27
C ALA A 127 1.28 0.65 -1.05
N GLY A 128 0.28 0.02 -0.45
CA GLY A 128 0.50 -0.92 0.63
C GLY A 128 -0.68 -1.80 0.98
N LEU A 129 -0.36 -2.87 1.68
CA LEU A 129 -1.30 -3.83 2.28
C LEU A 129 -1.20 -3.72 3.80
N PHE A 130 -2.29 -3.31 4.43
CA PHE A 130 -2.36 -2.99 5.85
C PHE A 130 -3.25 -3.98 6.59
N HIS A 131 -2.62 -4.91 7.32
CA HIS A 131 -3.29 -5.80 8.26
C HIS A 131 -3.29 -5.16 9.65
N THR A 132 -4.47 -4.98 10.25
CA THR A 132 -4.62 -4.17 11.48
C THR A 132 -4.75 -5.01 12.75
N THR A 133 -4.64 -6.33 12.65
CA THR A 133 -4.64 -7.26 13.80
C THR A 133 -3.32 -8.03 13.89
N CYS A 134 -3.31 -9.35 14.06
CA CYS A 134 -2.10 -10.14 14.31
C CYS A 134 -1.38 -10.59 13.05
#